data_AF-A0A8J2LAC3-F1
#
_entry.id   AF-A0A8J2LAC3-F1
#
_cell.length_a   1.000
_cell.length_b   1.000
_cell.length_c   1.000
_cell.angle_alpha   90.00
_cell.angle_beta   90.00
_cell.angle_gamma   90.00
#
_symmetry.space_group_name_H-M   'P 1'
#
loop_
_entity.id
_entity.type
_entity.pdbx_description
1 polymer ?
#
loop_
_entity_poly.entity_id
_entity_poly.type
_entity_poly.pdbx_seq_one_letter_code
_entity_poly.pdbx_strand_id
1 'polypeptide(L)' 'IRNGKAFTPAVLAEFRKVRWVILDEMSLISLRLLHAIDLIMRSADDFFKEEPFAARSIVICGDPLQVSNYIFLVDL' A
#
# COMPACT_ATOMS: atom_id res chain seq x y z
N ILE A 1 -9.77 3.16 -3.31
CA ILE A 1 -10.42 4.47 -3.60
C ILE A 1 -11.55 4.25 -4.62
N ARG A 2 -12.74 3.88 -4.13
CA ARG A 2 -14.04 3.98 -4.83
C ARG A 2 -14.96 4.64 -3.80
N ASN A 3 -15.65 5.73 -4.16
CA ASN A 3 -16.52 6.58 -3.34
C ASN A 3 -15.92 7.81 -2.63
N GLY A 4 -14.72 8.29 -2.98
CA GLY A 4 -14.30 9.67 -2.68
C GLY A 4 -14.27 10.13 -1.21
N LYS A 5 -14.48 9.24 -0.23
CA LYS A 5 -14.29 9.57 1.18
C LYS A 5 -12.79 9.66 1.44
N ALA A 6 -12.30 10.89 1.52
CA ALA A 6 -10.97 11.17 2.05
C ALA A 6 -10.85 10.58 3.46
N PHE A 7 -9.66 10.09 3.82
CA PHE A 7 -9.38 9.68 5.20
C PHE A 7 -9.62 10.87 6.13
N THR A 8 -10.23 10.61 7.28
CA THR A 8 -10.45 11.68 8.25
C THR A 8 -9.09 12.22 8.73
N PRO A 9 -9.00 13.49 9.15
CA PRO A 9 -7.75 14.04 9.67
C PRO A 9 -7.15 13.22 10.82
N ALA A 10 -8.00 12.63 11.67
CA ALA A 10 -7.57 11.75 12.75
C ALA A 10 -6.88 10.48 12.23
N VAL A 11 -7.41 9.86 11.18
CA VAL A 11 -6.79 8.66 10.58
C VAL A 11 -5.47 9.01 9.90
N LEU A 12 -5.40 10.14 9.19
CA LEU A 12 -4.15 10.62 8.59
C LEU A 12 -3.09 10.94 9.65
N ALA A 13 -3.47 11.47 10.81
CA ALA A 13 -2.56 11.71 11.92
C ALA A 13 -1.95 10.42 12.48
N GLU A 14 -2.69 9.31 12.48
CA GLU A 14 -2.11 8.00 12.84
C GLU A 14 -1.13 7.49 11.78
N PHE A 15 -1.44 7.66 10.49
CA PHE A 15 -0.51 7.30 9.41
C PHE A 15 0.81 8.08 9.47
N ARG A 16 0.79 9.34 9.92
CA ARG A 16 2.04 10.11 10.13
C ARG A 16 3.01 9.45 11.09
N LYS A 17 2.51 8.73 12.09
CA LYS A 17 3.32 8.04 13.12
C LYS A 17 3.93 6.73 12.62
N VAL A 18 3.43 6.20 11.51
CA VAL A 18 3.94 4.96 10.91
C VAL A 18 5.32 5.21 10.32
N ARG A 19 6.31 4.48 10.82
CA ARG A 19 7.70 4.51 10.33
C ARG A 19 8.01 3.33 9.41
N TRP A 20 7.33 2.20 9.63
CA TRP A 20 7.55 0.94 8.93
C TRP A 20 6.25 0.41 8.36
N VAL A 21 6.27 0.01 7.10
CA VAL A 21 5.20 -0.74 6.44
C VAL A 21 5.75 -2.13 6.16
N ILE A 22 5.16 -3.14 6.80
CA ILE A 22 5.55 -4.54 6.59
C ILE A 22 4.43 -5.21 5.81
N LEU A 23 4.79 -5.77 4.66
CA LEU A 23 3.90 -6.47 3.75
C LEU A 23 4.36 -7.92 3.67
N ASP A 24 3.55 -8.82 4.19
CA ASP A 24 3.79 -10.26 4.12
C ASP A 24 3.02 -10.86 2.93
N GLU A 25 3.44 -12.05 2.49
CA GLU A 25 2.88 -12.74 1.33
C GLU A 25 2.89 -11.87 0.04
N MET A 26 4.08 -11.46 -0.39
CA MET A 26 4.29 -10.62 -1.59
C MET A 26 3.50 -11.10 -2.82
N SER A 27 3.40 -12.42 -3.01
CA SER A 27 2.65 -13.04 -4.10
C SER A 27 1.15 -12.67 -4.09
N LEU A 28 0.57 -12.34 -2.95
CA LEU A 28 -0.85 -11.97 -2.86
C LEU A 28 -1.10 -10.47 -3.05
N ILE A 29 -0.04 -9.65 -3.08
CA ILE A 29 -0.13 -8.20 -3.10
C ILE A 29 -0.17 -7.69 -4.54
N SER A 30 -1.35 -7.22 -4.95
CA SER A 30 -1.47 -6.56 -6.25
C SER A 30 -0.73 -5.22 -6.30
N LEU A 31 -0.20 -4.85 -7.47
CA LEU A 31 0.39 -3.54 -7.72
C LEU A 31 -0.57 -2.38 -7.41
N ARG A 32 -1.89 -2.59 -7.59
CA ARG A 32 -2.92 -1.59 -7.27
C ARG A 32 -3.01 -1.32 -5.77
N LEU A 33 -2.86 -2.36 -4.94
CA LEU A 33 -2.84 -2.23 -3.50
C LEU A 33 -1.58 -1.50 -3.04
N LEU A 34 -0.41 -1.88 -3.58
CA LEU A 34 0.87 -1.23 -3.26
C LEU A 34 0.84 0.26 -3.60
N HIS A 35 0.33 0.62 -4.78
CA HIS A 35 0.14 2.01 -5.17
C HIS A 35 -0.86 2.76 -4.29
N ALA A 36 -1.96 2.10 -3.87
CA ALA A 36 -2.91 2.73 -2.95
C ALA A 36 -2.28 3.03 -1.58
N ILE A 37 -1.43 2.13 -1.05
CA ILE A 37 -0.69 2.35 0.19
C ILE A 37 0.24 3.56 0.04
N ASP A 38 1.00 3.64 -1.06
CA ASP A 38 1.88 4.77 -1.36
C ASP A 38 1.11 6.11 -1.36
N LEU A 39 0.00 6.18 -2.08
CA LEU A 39 -0.84 7.38 -2.14
C LEU A 39 -1.40 7.79 -0.76
N ILE A 40 -1.80 6.83 0.06
CA ILE A 40 -2.30 7.11 1.41
C ILE A 40 -1.20 7.71 2.28
N MET A 41 0.00 7.13 2.26
CA MET A 41 1.14 7.62 3.03
C MET A 41 1.53 9.04 2.62
N ARG A 42 1.59 9.31 1.31
CA ARG A 42 1.84 10.66 0.77
C ARG A 42 0.75 11.66 1.17
N SER A 43 -0.51 11.25 1.16
CA SER A 43 -1.62 12.12 1.60
C SER A 43 -1.60 12.41 3.10
N ALA A 44 -0.93 11.57 3.89
CA ALA A 44 -0.77 11.79 5.31
C ALA A 44 0.34 12.80 5.61
N ASP A 45 1.30 13.05 4.72
CA ASP A 45 2.48 13.86 5.02
C ASP A 45 2.85 14.82 3.88
N ASP A 46 2.46 16.09 4.04
CA ASP A 46 2.68 17.14 3.03
C ASP A 46 4.16 17.42 2.76
N PHE A 47 5.04 17.14 3.72
CA PHE A 47 6.47 17.39 3.59
C PHE A 47 7.15 16.34 2.70
N PHE A 48 6.72 15.08 2.82
CA PHE A 48 7.29 13.95 2.07
C PHE A 48 6.40 13.45 0.93
N LYS A 49 5.40 14.22 0.49
CA LYS A 49 4.40 13.79 -0.52
C LYS A 49 5.00 13.32 -1.87
N GLU A 50 6.20 13.76 -2.22
CA GLU A 50 6.87 13.37 -3.47
C GLU A 50 7.75 12.12 -3.29
N GLU A 51 8.10 11.78 -2.05
CA GLU A 51 8.91 10.61 -1.74
C GLU A 51 8.08 9.32 -1.84
N PRO A 52 8.66 8.22 -2.34
CA PRO A 52 8.04 6.90 -2.27
C PRO A 52 7.66 6.55 -0.83
N PHE A 53 6.42 6.12 -0.63
CA PHE A 53 5.83 5.83 0.67
C PHE A 53 6.02 6.95 1.69
N ALA A 54 6.09 8.20 1.22
CA ALA A 54 6.42 9.36 2.02
C ALA A 54 7.70 9.19 2.87
N ALA A 55 8.74 8.55 2.33
CA ALA A 55 10.00 8.26 3.04
C ALA A 55 9.87 7.28 4.24
N ARG A 56 8.79 6.48 4.31
CA ARG A 56 8.66 5.39 5.29
C ARG A 56 9.45 4.17 4.81
N SER A 57 10.02 3.43 5.75
CA SER A 57 10.70 2.17 5.44
C SER A 57 9.66 1.11 5.08
N ILE A 58 9.83 0.47 3.92
CA ILE A 58 8.98 -0.63 3.49
C ILE A 58 9.76 -1.93 3.50
N VAL A 59 9.15 -2.98 4.05
CA VAL A 59 9.66 -4.34 4.05
C VAL A 59 8.61 -5.20 3.36
N ILE A 60 8.98 -5.84 2.27
CA ILE A 60 8.12 -6.75 1.52
C ILE A 60 8.74 -8.14 1.63
N CYS A 61 7.98 -9.07 2.20
CA CYS A 61 8.37 -10.44 2.44
C CYS A 61 7.40 -11.39 1.74
N GLY A 62 7.87 -12.59 1.42
CA GLY A 62 7.05 -13.65 0.81
C GLY A 62 7.85 -14.46 -0.19
N ASP A 63 7.29 -15.59 -0.59
CA ASP A 63 7.88 -16.43 -1.63
C ASP A 63 7.50 -15.86 -3.02
N PRO A 64 8.48 -15.40 -3.83
CA PRO A 64 8.20 -14.88 -5.18
C PRO A 64 7.73 -15.97 -6.15
N LEU A 65 7.92 -17.25 -5.83
CA LEU A 65 7.52 -18.40 -6.65
C LEU A 65 6.15 -18.97 -6.26
N GLN A 66 5.59 -18.52 -5.13
CA GLN A 66 4.23 -18.86 -4.76
C GLN A 66 3.27 -18.26 -5.79
N VAL A 67 2.35 -19.08 -6.29
CA VAL A 67 1.44 -18.71 -7.38
C VAL A 67 0.50 -17.60 -6.90
N SER A 68 0.95 -16.37 -7.10
CA SER A 68 0.20 -15.12 -6.97
C SER A 68 -1.04 -15.20 -7.84
N ASN A 69 -2.25 -15.34 -7.26
CA ASN A 69 -3.56 -15.08 -7.88
C ASN A 69 -3.57 -14.99 -9.42
N TYR A 70 -3.06 -16.02 -10.10
CA TYR A 70 -3.48 -16.30 -11.46
C TYR A 70 -4.90 -16.77 -11.23
N ILE A 71 -5.81 -15.79 -11.31
CA ILE A 71 -7.09 -16.02 -11.93
C ILE A 71 -6.78 -17.02 -13.03
N PHE A 72 -7.27 -18.24 -12.86
CA PHE A 72 -7.63 -19.05 -13.98
C PHE A 72 -8.39 -18.10 -14.91
N LEU A 73 -7.69 -17.53 -15.91
CA LEU A 73 -8.28 -17.22 -17.20
C LEU A 73 -8.60 -18.58 -17.82
N VAL A 74 -9.48 -19.31 -17.15
CA VAL A 74 -10.25 -20.40 -17.69
C VAL A 74 -11.63 -19.82 -17.67
N ASP A 75 -12.08 -19.46 -18.87
CA ASP A 75 -13.45 -19.16 -19.23
C ASP A 75 -14.46 -19.69 -18.21
N LEU A 76 -15.16 -18.76 -17.55
CA LEU A 76 -16.59 -18.87 -17.20
C LEU A 76 -17.20 -17.47 -17.20
#